data_AF-A0A519RD08-F1
#
_entry.id   AF-A0A519RD08-F1
#
_cell.length_a   1.000
_cell.length_b   1.000
_cell.length_c   1.000
_cell.angle_alpha   90.00
_cell.angle_beta   90.00
_cell.angle_gamma   90.00
#
_symmetry.space_group_name_H-M   'P 1'
#
loop_
_entity.id
_entity.type
_entity.pdbx_description
1 polymer ?
#
loop_
_entity_poly.entity_id
_entity_poly.type
_entity_poly.pdbx_seq_one_letter_code
_entity_poly.pdbx_strand_id
1 'polypeptide(L)'
;MVERHSINGKEVWIKVDPHHVQRENPNIIPTEYFTAAYFWQEPADNDTGGETVKEDGETKLFESPVAALTYARKTLETTVR
;
A
#
# COMPACT_ATOMS: atom_id res chain seq x y z
N MET A 1 -1.53 8.74 -0.62
CA MET A 1 -0.32 9.32 0.01
C MET A 1 0.91 8.60 -0.50
N VAL A 2 2.06 9.28 -0.54
CA VAL A 2 3.34 8.66 -0.94
C VAL A 2 4.38 9.04 0.12
N GLU A 3 5.12 8.06 0.61
CA GLU A 3 6.23 8.28 1.54
C GLU A 3 7.53 7.64 1.04
N ARG A 4 8.64 8.35 1.24
CA ARG A 4 9.98 7.87 0.90
C ARG A 4 10.64 7.27 2.14
N HIS A 5 11.15 6.05 2.02
CA HIS A 5 11.89 5.36 3.06
C HIS A 5 13.27 4.91 2.57
N SER A 6 14.25 4.94 3.46
CA SER A 6 15.53 4.27 3.26
C SER A 6 15.51 2.94 4.01
N ILE A 7 15.54 1.83 3.29
CA ILE A 7 15.48 0.47 3.83
C ILE A 7 16.74 -0.26 3.35
N ASN A 8 17.60 -0.70 4.28
CA ASN A 8 18.84 -1.43 3.99
C ASN A 8 19.74 -0.73 2.94
N GLY A 9 19.84 0.60 3.02
CA GLY A 9 20.65 1.41 2.10
C GLY A 9 20.03 1.62 0.70
N LYS A 10 18.84 1.09 0.45
CA LYS A 10 18.05 1.35 -0.77
C LYS A 10 16.95 2.35 -0.48
N GLU A 11 16.73 3.26 -1.40
CA GLU A 11 15.57 4.15 -1.36
C GLU A 11 14.36 3.43 -1.96
N VAL A 12 13.26 3.46 -1.22
CA VAL A 12 11.98 2.85 -1.62
C VAL A 12 10.88 3.85 -1.37
N TRP A 13 9.95 3.93 -2.30
CA TRP A 13 8.77 4.77 -2.19
C TRP A 13 7.56 3.89 -1.92
N ILE A 14 6.79 4.22 -0.89
CA ILE A 14 5.57 3.50 -0.54
C ILE A 14 4.40 4.44 -0.84
N LYS A 15 3.55 4.03 -1.77
CA LYS A 15 2.28 4.69 -2.07
C LYS A 15 1.16 3.95 -1.34
N VAL A 16 0.32 4.70 -0.64
CA VAL A 16 -0.89 4.19 -0.01
C VAL A 16 -2.08 4.89 -0.63
N ASP A 17 -2.94 4.12 -1.28
CA ASP A 17 -4.11 4.62 -1.97
C ASP A 17 -5.40 4.14 -1.28
N PRO A 18 -6.45 4.97 -1.24
CA PRO A 18 -7.75 4.52 -0.79
C PRO A 18 -8.30 3.50 -1.78
N HIS A 19 -8.86 2.43 -1.24
CA HIS A 19 -9.49 1.35 -1.97
C HIS A 19 -10.98 1.31 -1.64
N HIS A 20 -11.78 1.67 -2.63
CA HIS A 20 -13.22 1.71 -2.47
C HIS A 20 -13.82 0.33 -2.75
N VAL A 21 -14.35 -0.32 -1.71
CA VAL A 21 -15.09 -1.58 -1.86
C VAL A 21 -16.56 -1.26 -2.07
N GLN A 22 -17.03 -1.39 -3.31
CA GLN A 22 -18.46 -1.31 -3.60
C GLN A 22 -19.15 -2.56 -3.03
N ARG A 23 -20.08 -2.36 -2.10
CA ARG A 23 -20.97 -3.42 -1.62
C ARG A 23 -22.33 -3.28 -2.30
N GLU A 24 -22.97 -4.40 -2.61
CA GLU A 24 -24.28 -4.43 -3.28
C GLU A 24 -25.42 -3.85 -2.41
N ASN A 25 -25.22 -3.71 -1.09
CA ASN A 25 -26.21 -3.18 -0.16
C ASN A 25 -26.02 -1.67 0.09
N PRO A 26 -26.95 -0.80 -0.38
CA PRO A 26 -26.83 0.66 -0.26
C PRO A 26 -27.05 1.19 1.17
N ASN A 27 -27.48 0.36 2.13
CA ASN A 27 -27.69 0.78 3.52
C ASN A 27 -26.45 0.65 4.41
N ILE A 28 -25.32 0.22 3.86
CA ILE A 28 -24.07 0.06 4.60
C ILE A 28 -23.16 1.23 4.24
N ILE A 29 -22.68 1.96 5.25
CA ILE A 29 -21.67 3.00 5.07
C ILE A 29 -20.45 2.36 4.41
N PRO A 30 -19.98 2.84 3.24
CA PRO A 30 -18.81 2.28 2.59
C PRO A 30 -17.61 2.35 3.54
N THR A 31 -17.08 1.19 3.93
CA THR A 31 -15.82 1.13 4.66
C THR A 31 -14.72 1.51 3.67
N GLU A 32 -14.05 2.64 3.93
CA GLU A 32 -12.87 3.02 3.17
C GLU A 32 -11.71 2.14 3.63
N TYR A 33 -11.18 1.36 2.69
CA TYR A 33 -9.96 0.60 2.91
C TYR A 33 -8.79 1.32 2.26
N PHE A 34 -7.60 0.88 2.58
CA PHE A 34 -6.36 1.38 2.01
C PHE A 34 -5.55 0.19 1.49
N THR A 35 -4.84 0.40 0.39
CA THR A 35 -3.85 -0.53 -0.14
C THR A 35 -2.49 0.14 -0.15
N ALA A 36 -1.43 -0.65 -0.01
CA ALA A 36 -0.06 -0.15 -0.14
C ALA A 36 0.60 -0.79 -1.36
N ALA A 37 1.36 0.01 -2.10
CA ALA A 37 2.25 -0.42 -3.16
C ALA A 37 3.62 0.21 -2.96
N TYR A 38 4.68 -0.49 -3.36
CA TYR A 38 6.04 0.04 -3.27
C TYR A 38 6.70 0.17 -4.64
N PHE A 39 7.60 1.13 -4.75
CA PHE A 39 8.29 1.52 -5.97
C PHE A 39 9.78 1.74 -5.67
N TRP A 40 10.63 1.26 -6.57
CA TRP A 40 12.09 1.46 -6.50
C TRP A 40 12.55 2.80 -7.07
N GLN A 41 11.63 3.52 -7.70
CA GLN A 41 11.80 4.85 -8.25
C GLN A 41 10.63 5.70 -7.75
N GLU A 42 10.79 7.02 -7.78
CA GLU A 42 9.71 7.92 -7.38
C GLU A 42 8.49 7.72 -8.30
N PRO A 43 7.32 7.32 -7.76
CA PRO A 43 6.14 7.11 -8.58
C PRO A 43 5.60 8.46 -9.04
N ALA A 44 5.27 8.59 -10.32
CA ALA A 44 4.43 9.70 -10.79
C ALA A 44 3.02 9.58 -10.15
N ASP A 45 2.27 10.69 -10.06
CA ASP A 45 0.98 10.74 -9.36
C ASP A 45 -0.02 9.63 -9.79
N ASN A 46 0.02 9.23 -11.07
CA ASN A 46 -0.82 8.19 -11.66
C ASN A 46 -0.10 6.86 -11.92
N ASP A 47 1.08 6.65 -11.35
CA ASP A 47 1.84 5.43 -11.58
C ASP A 47 1.20 4.23 -10.85
N THR A 48 0.90 3.18 -11.61
CA THR A 48 0.40 1.88 -11.15
C THR A 48 1.42 0.76 -11.33
N GLY A 49 2.66 1.09 -11.74
CA GLY A 49 3.73 0.12 -11.97
C GLY A 49 4.38 -0.44 -10.70
N GLY A 50 3.94 -0.01 -9.51
CA GLY A 50 4.46 -0.46 -8.23
C GLY A 50 3.97 -1.84 -7.85
N GLU A 51 4.72 -2.52 -6.99
CA GLU A 51 4.34 -3.83 -6.51
C GLU A 51 3.40 -3.67 -5.32
N THR A 52 2.15 -4.13 -5.48
CA THR A 52 1.14 -4.06 -4.42
C THR A 52 1.48 -5.05 -3.32
N VAL A 53 1.38 -4.60 -2.08
CA VAL A 53 1.59 -5.44 -0.91
C VAL A 53 0.46 -6.45 -0.79
N LYS A 54 0.83 -7.72 -0.75
CA LYS A 54 -0.09 -8.86 -0.70
C LYS A 54 0.09 -9.65 0.58
N GLU A 55 -0.99 -10.29 1.00
CA GLU A 55 -1.01 -11.31 2.04
C GLU A 55 -1.68 -12.55 1.44
N ASP A 56 -1.02 -13.71 1.54
CA ASP A 56 -1.50 -14.97 0.95
C ASP A 56 -1.85 -14.91 -0.56
N GLY A 57 -1.20 -14.01 -1.30
CA GLY A 57 -1.40 -13.82 -2.74
C GLY A 57 -2.52 -12.84 -3.11
N GLU A 58 -3.31 -12.39 -2.14
CA GLU A 58 -4.36 -11.38 -2.33
C GLU A 58 -3.88 -9.99 -1.89
N THR A 59 -4.46 -8.95 -2.49
CA THR A 59 -4.18 -7.56 -2.09
C THR A 59 -4.67 -7.35 -0.67
N LYS A 60 -3.74 -6.99 0.24
CA LYS A 60 -4.10 -6.74 1.64
C LYS A 60 -4.80 -5.38 1.76
N LEU A 61 -6.02 -5.41 2.32
CA LEU A 61 -6.78 -4.22 2.64
C LEU A 61 -6.52 -3.80 4.09
N PHE A 62 -6.38 -2.50 4.31
CA PHE A 62 -6.14 -1.92 5.63
C PHE A 62 -7.22 -0.92 5.98
N GLU A 63 -7.59 -0.83 7.25
CA GLU A 63 -8.60 0.15 7.73
C GLU A 63 -8.00 1.53 8.00
N SER A 64 -6.68 1.68 7.92
CA SER A 64 -5.96 2.93 8.15
C SER A 64 -4.76 3.02 7.21
N PRO A 65 -4.47 4.20 6.65
CA PRO A 65 -3.32 4.35 5.79
C PRO A 65 -1.99 4.16 6.55
N VAL A 66 -1.96 4.48 7.84
CA VAL A 66 -0.79 4.24 8.70
C VAL A 66 -0.55 2.74 8.89
N ALA A 67 -1.62 1.94 8.97
CA ALA A 67 -1.50 0.48 9.05
C ALA A 67 -0.94 -0.10 7.75
N ALA A 68 -1.42 0.39 6.60
CA ALA A 68 -0.93 0.01 5.28
C ALA A 68 0.56 0.33 5.12
N LEU A 69 0.96 1.55 5.49
CA LEU A 69 2.35 2.00 5.45
C LEU A 69 3.26 1.17 6.34
N THR A 70 2.85 0.97 7.61
CA THR A 70 3.64 0.23 8.60
C THR A 70 3.86 -1.21 8.16
N TYR A 71 2.83 -1.84 7.62
CA TYR A 71 2.93 -3.20 7.11
C TYR A 71 3.84 -3.27 5.88
N ALA A 72 3.64 -2.38 4.89
CA ALA A 72 4.47 -2.32 3.69
C ALA A 72 5.96 -2.16 4.02
N ARG A 73 6.29 -1.27 4.95
CA ARG A 73 7.66 -1.07 5.42
C ARG A 73 8.26 -2.33 6.04
N LYS A 74 7.53 -3.00 6.95
CA LYS A 74 8.01 -4.24 7.59
C LYS A 74 8.22 -5.37 6.59
N THR A 75 7.32 -5.50 5.61
CA THR A 75 7.45 -6.46 4.52
C THR A 75 8.72 -6.18 3.72
N LEU A 76 8.98 -4.93 3.36
CA LEU A 76 10.20 -4.53 2.64
C LEU A 76 11.47 -4.74 3.46
N GLU A 77 11.46 -4.44 4.76
CA GLU A 77 12.61 -4.73 5.64
C GLU A 77 12.99 -6.22 5.66
N THR A 78 12.01 -7.11 5.43
CA THR A 78 12.22 -8.57 5.38
C THR A 78 12.64 -9.04 3.98
N THR A 79 12.00 -8.50 2.93
CA THR A 79 12.20 -8.90 1.53
C THR A 79 13.49 -8.33 0.94
N VAL A 80 13.85 -7.11 1.32
CA VAL A 80 15.00 -6.38 0.79
C VAL A 80 16.23 -6.67 1.66
N ARG A 81 16.83 -7.85 1.52
CA ARG A 81 18.14 -8.16 2.13
C ARG A 81 19.31 -7.83 1.21
#